data_AF-A0A4P6FFG1-F1
#
_entry.id   AF-A0A4P6FFG1-F1
#
_cell.length_a   1.000
_cell.length_b   1.000
_cell.length_c   1.000
_cell.angle_alpha   90.00
_cell.angle_beta   90.00
_cell.angle_gamma   90.00
#
_symmetry.space_group_name_H-M   'P 1'
#
loop_
_entity.id
_entity.type
_entity.pdbx_description
1 polymer ?
#
loop_
_entity_poly.entity_id
_entity_poly.type
_entity_poly.pdbx_seq_one_letter_code
_entity_poly.pdbx_strand_id
1 'polypeptide(L)'
;MTDPVSQAPAGRAVVGRAPGQPDLAGHAGARALGNGSSVLPELAEAPSKARHWWRHPAFLVSSILTVLALGAAVAWWIVSVLNDDSVKVDALTISVEGGMAHLDWSGPDAAYALFAVTGDGSATDLTQWVRGTEAFVPQAAGVFDDATCFVVRPAHEQGAVSLQASDLSGQRGASACVADAGS
;
A
#
# COMPACT_ATOMS: atom_id res chain seq x y z
N MET A 1 -4.18 -50.16 -6.61
CA MET A 1 -5.49 -50.83 -6.69
C MET A 1 -5.96 -51.04 -5.25
N THR A 2 -6.75 -50.09 -4.77
CA THR A 2 -7.66 -50.11 -3.59
C THR A 2 -7.29 -50.94 -2.34
N ASP A 3 -6.97 -50.21 -1.26
CA ASP A 3 -7.10 -50.65 0.14
C ASP A 3 -8.56 -50.99 0.51
N PRO A 4 -8.80 -52.01 1.34
CA PRO A 4 -9.98 -52.07 2.18
C PRO A 4 -9.67 -51.61 3.62
N VAL A 5 -10.37 -50.55 4.04
CA VAL A 5 -10.49 -50.10 5.43
C VAL A 5 -11.19 -51.17 6.26
N SER A 6 -10.56 -51.66 7.33
CA SER A 6 -11.24 -52.49 8.34
C SER A 6 -11.32 -51.73 9.66
N GLN A 7 -12.52 -51.27 10.00
CA GLN A 7 -12.85 -50.46 11.16
C GLN A 7 -12.68 -51.24 12.48
N ALA A 8 -12.08 -50.59 13.48
CA ALA A 8 -12.10 -51.08 14.86
C ALA A 8 -13.54 -51.04 15.41
N PRO A 9 -14.03 -52.07 16.12
CA PRO A 9 -15.39 -52.08 16.62
C PRO A 9 -15.56 -51.03 17.73
N ALA A 10 -16.55 -50.13 17.55
CA ALA A 10 -17.01 -49.22 18.58
C ALA A 10 -17.65 -50.03 19.72
N GLY A 11 -16.92 -50.23 20.82
CA GLY A 11 -17.44 -50.87 22.02
C GLY A 11 -18.49 -49.99 22.67
N ARG A 12 -19.76 -50.38 22.58
CA ARG A 12 -20.85 -49.78 23.38
C ARG A 12 -20.60 -50.09 24.86
N ALA A 13 -20.37 -49.07 25.66
CA ALA A 13 -20.40 -49.19 27.12
C ALA A 13 -21.86 -49.37 27.57
N VAL A 14 -22.22 -50.58 27.98
CA VAL A 14 -23.53 -50.88 28.56
C VAL A 14 -23.48 -50.52 30.05
N VAL A 15 -24.23 -49.50 30.45
CA VAL A 15 -24.40 -49.10 31.86
C VAL A 15 -25.67 -49.75 32.37
N GLY A 16 -25.53 -50.80 33.19
CA GLY A 16 -26.64 -51.52 33.82
C GLY A 16 -27.24 -52.64 32.96
N ARG A 17 -27.90 -53.61 33.62
CA ARG A 17 -28.53 -54.77 32.97
C ARG A 17 -29.93 -54.48 32.42
N ALA A 18 -30.59 -53.41 32.87
CA ALA A 18 -31.92 -53.00 32.42
C ALA A 18 -32.14 -51.49 32.66
N PRO A 19 -33.07 -50.84 31.94
CA PRO A 19 -33.45 -49.45 32.20
C PRO A 19 -33.88 -49.28 33.67
N GLY A 20 -33.21 -48.37 34.40
CA GLY A 20 -33.50 -48.11 35.81
C GLY A 20 -32.69 -48.93 36.83
N GLN A 21 -31.81 -49.84 36.40
CA GLN A 21 -30.87 -50.53 37.30
C GLN A 21 -29.40 -50.21 36.94
N PRO A 22 -28.81 -49.14 37.50
CA PRO A 22 -27.38 -48.92 37.41
C PRO A 22 -26.64 -49.97 38.25
N ASP A 23 -25.88 -50.83 37.59
CA ASP A 23 -24.97 -51.78 38.24
C ASP A 23 -23.72 -51.01 38.68
N LEU A 24 -23.71 -50.56 39.93
CA LEU A 24 -22.50 -50.03 40.57
C LEU A 24 -21.66 -51.24 40.98
N ALA A 25 -20.78 -51.68 40.08
CA ALA A 25 -19.81 -52.73 40.34
C ALA A 25 -19.21 -52.54 41.75
N GLY A 26 -19.34 -53.56 42.61
CA GLY A 26 -19.27 -53.57 44.08
C GLY A 26 -18.05 -52.95 44.78
N HIS A 27 -17.69 -51.71 44.46
CA HIS A 27 -16.65 -50.90 45.10
C HIS A 27 -17.20 -49.58 45.65
N ALA A 28 -18.52 -49.35 45.57
CA ALA A 28 -19.17 -48.11 46.00
C ALA A 28 -19.86 -48.23 47.38
N GLY A 29 -19.24 -48.92 48.35
CA GLY A 29 -19.93 -49.19 49.62
C GLY A 29 -19.06 -49.57 50.80
N ALA A 30 -18.05 -48.76 51.14
CA ALA A 30 -17.39 -48.85 52.46
C ALA A 30 -16.77 -47.51 52.93
N ARG A 31 -17.39 -46.37 52.60
CA ARG A 31 -16.97 -45.09 53.19
C ARG A 31 -17.72 -44.91 54.51
N ALA A 32 -17.04 -45.22 55.61
CA ALA A 32 -17.55 -44.99 56.96
C ALA A 32 -17.79 -43.49 57.19
N LEU A 33 -19.02 -43.10 57.52
CA LEU A 33 -19.41 -41.74 57.91
C LEU A 33 -19.06 -41.49 59.39
N GLY A 34 -17.81 -41.78 59.77
CA GLY A 34 -17.28 -41.55 61.11
C GLY A 34 -16.14 -40.55 61.04
N ASN A 35 -16.18 -39.54 61.91
CA ASN A 35 -15.19 -38.47 62.12
C ASN A 35 -13.74 -38.92 61.90
N GLY A 36 -13.25 -38.74 60.68
CA GLY A 36 -11.87 -38.95 60.30
C GLY A 36 -11.53 -37.87 59.30
N SER A 37 -10.74 -36.88 59.74
CA SER A 37 -10.11 -35.88 58.90
C SER A 37 -9.19 -36.60 57.90
N SER A 38 -9.75 -37.10 56.79
CA SER A 38 -8.95 -37.49 55.65
C SER A 38 -8.49 -36.18 55.01
N VAL A 39 -7.34 -35.70 55.45
CA VAL A 39 -6.60 -34.62 54.80
C VAL A 39 -6.51 -35.00 53.32
N LEU A 40 -7.17 -34.21 52.47
CA LEU A 40 -7.00 -34.34 51.03
C LEU A 40 -5.50 -34.14 50.75
N PRO A 41 -4.84 -35.03 50.00
CA PRO A 41 -3.49 -34.75 49.54
C PRO A 41 -3.54 -33.40 48.84
N GLU A 42 -2.72 -32.44 49.29
CA GLU A 42 -2.53 -31.16 48.61
C GLU A 42 -2.49 -31.44 47.11
N LEU A 43 -3.46 -30.90 46.36
CA LEU A 43 -3.43 -30.98 44.90
C LEU A 43 -2.14 -30.28 44.50
N ALA A 44 -1.09 -31.05 44.21
CA ALA A 44 0.12 -30.52 43.62
C ALA A 44 -0.32 -29.73 42.39
N GLU A 45 -0.16 -28.41 42.45
CA GLU A 45 -0.42 -27.44 41.40
C GLU A 45 -0.02 -28.08 40.07
N ALA A 46 -1.00 -28.36 39.20
CA ALA A 46 -0.73 -29.05 37.95
C ALA A 46 0.31 -28.21 37.20
N PRO A 47 1.50 -28.77 36.87
CA PRO A 47 2.58 -27.98 36.33
C PRO A 47 2.08 -27.27 35.08
N SER A 48 2.10 -25.93 35.10
CA SER A 48 1.71 -25.11 33.96
C SER A 48 2.69 -25.39 32.83
N LYS A 49 2.40 -26.41 32.02
CA LYS A 49 3.16 -26.67 30.80
C LYS A 49 2.94 -25.45 29.92
N ALA A 50 3.98 -24.63 29.77
CA ALA A 50 4.01 -23.57 28.80
C ALA A 50 3.68 -24.20 27.43
N ARG A 51 2.43 -24.04 26.98
CA ARG A 51 2.03 -24.53 25.66
C ARG A 51 2.84 -23.73 24.67
N HIS A 52 3.66 -24.41 23.89
CA HIS A 52 4.51 -23.76 22.91
C HIS A 52 3.63 -23.25 21.76
N TRP A 53 3.41 -21.92 21.70
CA TRP A 53 2.46 -21.29 20.77
C TRP A 53 2.74 -21.60 19.29
N TRP A 54 3.98 -21.97 18.96
CA TRP A 54 4.43 -22.36 17.63
C TRP A 54 3.85 -23.68 17.11
N ARG A 55 3.24 -24.50 17.97
CA ARG A 55 2.59 -25.75 17.56
C ARG A 55 1.12 -25.57 17.16
N HIS A 56 0.56 -24.37 17.31
CA HIS A 56 -0.79 -24.10 16.86
C HIS A 56 -0.77 -23.73 15.36
N PRO A 57 -1.37 -24.54 14.47
CA PRO A 57 -1.33 -24.29 13.03
C PRO A 57 -1.95 -22.94 12.67
N ALA A 58 -2.95 -22.49 13.43
CA ALA A 58 -3.55 -21.16 13.27
C ALA A 58 -2.55 -20.01 13.52
N PHE A 59 -1.62 -20.17 14.48
CA PHE A 59 -0.62 -19.15 14.79
C PHE A 59 0.41 -18.99 13.68
N LEU A 60 0.85 -20.11 13.08
CA LEU A 60 1.77 -20.10 11.94
C LEU A 60 1.14 -19.45 10.71
N VAL A 61 -0.10 -19.82 10.39
CA VAL A 61 -0.83 -19.24 9.25
C VAL A 61 -1.02 -17.74 9.45
N SER A 62 -1.45 -17.30 10.64
CA SER A 62 -1.60 -15.88 10.94
C SER A 62 -0.27 -15.13 10.78
N SER A 63 0.82 -15.67 11.33
CA SER A 63 2.13 -15.01 11.28
C SER A 63 2.64 -14.85 9.84
N ILE A 64 2.51 -15.90 9.03
CA ILE A 64 2.90 -15.87 7.61
C ILE A 64 2.05 -14.85 6.85
N LEU A 65 0.74 -14.85 7.05
CA LEU A 65 -0.18 -13.95 6.36
C LEU A 65 0.08 -12.49 6.75
N THR A 66 0.42 -12.21 8.01
CA THR A 66 0.83 -10.88 8.46
C THR A 66 2.11 -10.43 7.76
N VAL A 67 3.12 -11.29 7.66
CA VAL A 67 4.38 -10.95 6.97
C VAL A 67 4.13 -10.70 5.48
N LEU A 68 3.31 -11.52 4.83
CA LEU A 68 2.94 -11.32 3.42
C LEU A 68 2.14 -10.04 3.21
N ALA A 69 1.19 -9.73 4.09
CA ALA A 69 0.41 -8.50 4.02
C ALA A 69 1.30 -7.25 4.17
N LEU A 70 2.25 -7.27 5.12
CA LEU A 70 3.23 -6.20 5.27
C LEU A 70 4.14 -6.08 4.04
N GLY A 71 4.63 -7.21 3.52
CA GLY A 71 5.45 -7.22 2.30
C GLY A 71 4.70 -6.66 1.09
N ALA A 72 3.45 -7.05 0.92
CA ALA A 72 2.58 -6.53 -0.14
C ALA A 72 2.31 -5.03 0.04
N ALA A 73 2.06 -4.55 1.26
CA ALA A 73 1.84 -3.14 1.53
C ALA A 73 3.10 -2.30 1.22
N VAL A 74 4.29 -2.77 1.59
CA VAL A 74 5.56 -2.10 1.28
C VAL A 74 5.81 -2.08 -0.23
N ALA A 75 5.63 -3.22 -0.90
CA ALA A 75 5.79 -3.30 -2.36
C ALA A 75 4.80 -2.36 -3.07
N TRP A 76 3.54 -2.34 -2.64
CA TRP A 76 2.53 -1.45 -3.16
C TRP A 76 2.88 0.02 -2.93
N TRP A 77 3.37 0.37 -1.74
CA TRP A 77 3.83 1.73 -1.45
C TRP A 77 4.98 2.16 -2.35
N ILE A 78 5.98 1.30 -2.57
CA ILE A 78 7.10 1.57 -3.48
C ILE A 78 6.57 1.80 -4.91
N VAL A 79 5.70 0.91 -5.40
CA VAL A 79 5.09 1.04 -6.72
C VAL A 79 4.26 2.33 -6.81
N SER A 80 3.52 2.69 -5.76
CA SER A 80 2.72 3.92 -5.70
C SER A 80 3.60 5.16 -5.73
N VAL A 81 4.75 5.17 -5.06
CA VAL A 81 5.68 6.30 -5.07
C VAL A 81 6.40 6.43 -6.42
N LEU A 82 6.76 5.31 -7.03
CA LEU A 82 7.47 5.30 -8.32
C LEU A 82 6.55 5.55 -9.52
N ASN A 83 5.33 5.01 -9.48
CA ASN A 83 4.31 5.17 -10.49
C ASN A 83 3.23 6.16 -10.04
N ASP A 84 3.60 7.20 -9.27
CA ASP A 84 2.67 8.27 -8.95
C ASP A 84 2.40 9.08 -10.23
N ASP A 85 1.57 8.53 -11.11
CA ASP A 85 1.10 9.14 -12.34
C ASP A 85 0.03 10.22 -12.06
N SER A 86 -0.23 10.52 -10.78
CA SER A 86 -1.23 11.52 -10.39
C SER A 86 -0.81 12.95 -10.75
N VAL A 87 0.50 13.22 -10.77
CA VAL A 87 1.04 14.53 -11.09
C VAL A 87 1.34 14.61 -12.58
N LYS A 88 0.32 14.99 -13.35
CA LYS A 88 0.43 15.30 -14.78
C LYS A 88 0.02 16.74 -15.01
N VAL A 89 0.73 17.40 -15.92
CA VAL A 89 0.36 18.71 -16.42
C VAL A 89 -0.58 18.54 -17.61
N ASP A 90 -1.74 19.16 -17.53
CA ASP A 90 -2.74 19.23 -18.59
C ASP A 90 -2.97 20.69 -19.00
N ALA A 91 -3.37 20.89 -20.27
CA ALA A 91 -3.85 22.18 -20.79
C ALA A 91 -2.94 23.39 -20.48
N LEU A 92 -1.64 23.29 -20.74
CA LEU A 92 -0.76 24.47 -20.69
C LEU A 92 -1.20 25.49 -21.74
N THR A 93 -1.50 26.70 -21.30
CA THR A 93 -1.87 27.83 -22.12
C THR A 93 -0.91 28.99 -21.88
N ILE A 94 -0.77 29.84 -22.89
CA ILE A 94 0.07 31.03 -22.86
C ILE A 94 -0.75 32.22 -23.36
N SER A 95 -0.66 33.33 -22.64
CA SER A 95 -1.18 34.63 -23.04
C SER A 95 -0.05 35.65 -22.96
N VAL A 96 0.20 36.38 -24.05
CA VAL A 96 1.23 37.42 -24.08
C VAL A 96 0.54 38.79 -24.16
N GLU A 97 0.59 39.54 -23.06
CA GLU A 97 0.00 40.88 -22.99
C GLU A 97 0.98 41.86 -22.31
N GLY A 98 1.14 43.05 -22.89
CA GLY A 98 1.92 44.13 -22.27
C GLY A 98 3.40 43.80 -22.01
N GLY A 99 4.00 42.89 -22.78
CA GLY A 99 5.40 42.44 -22.58
C GLY A 99 5.58 41.42 -21.45
N MET A 100 4.48 40.80 -21.00
CA MET A 100 4.47 39.70 -20.03
C MET A 100 3.87 38.46 -20.69
N ALA A 101 4.55 37.32 -20.59
CA ALA A 101 3.95 36.03 -20.87
C ALA A 101 3.34 35.47 -19.58
N HIS A 102 2.03 35.29 -19.59
CA HIS A 102 1.29 34.60 -18.55
C HIS A 102 1.06 33.15 -19.00
N LEU A 103 1.56 32.22 -18.20
CA LEU A 103 1.44 30.79 -18.39
C LEU A 103 0.48 30.23 -17.35
N ASP A 104 -0.52 29.47 -17.78
CA ASP A 104 -1.47 28.79 -16.91
C ASP A 104 -1.60 27.34 -17.33
N TRP A 105 -1.62 26.42 -16.36
CA TRP A 105 -1.82 25.00 -16.61
C TRP A 105 -2.72 24.37 -15.57
N SER A 106 -3.25 23.19 -15.89
CA SER A 106 -4.04 22.38 -14.96
C SER A 106 -3.21 21.21 -14.43
N GLY A 107 -3.36 20.91 -13.14
CA GLY A 107 -2.73 19.77 -12.50
C GLY A 107 -3.05 19.73 -11.00
N PRO A 108 -2.69 18.65 -10.28
CA PRO A 108 -2.85 18.60 -8.83
C PRO A 108 -1.94 19.62 -8.11
N ASP A 109 -2.21 19.85 -6.81
CA ASP A 109 -1.34 20.67 -5.97
C ASP A 109 0.01 19.95 -5.75
N ALA A 110 1.01 20.33 -6.52
CA ALA A 110 2.33 19.72 -6.58
C ALA A 110 3.39 20.75 -6.99
N ALA A 111 4.66 20.40 -6.80
CA ALA A 111 5.76 21.20 -7.31
C ALA A 111 5.96 20.97 -8.81
N TYR A 112 5.98 22.05 -9.58
CA TYR A 112 6.22 22.03 -11.03
C TYR A 112 7.55 22.70 -11.37
N ALA A 113 8.18 22.21 -12.43
CA ALA A 113 9.33 22.81 -13.07
C ALA A 113 8.91 23.41 -14.42
N LEU A 114 9.39 24.61 -14.71
CA LEU A 114 9.10 25.36 -15.92
C LEU A 114 10.39 25.59 -16.70
N PHE A 115 10.37 25.34 -18.00
CA PHE A 115 11.50 25.54 -18.89
C PHE A 115 11.08 26.37 -20.10
N ALA A 116 11.94 27.28 -20.53
CA ALA A 116 11.84 27.94 -21.83
C ALA A 116 12.80 27.25 -22.81
N VAL A 117 12.27 26.73 -23.90
CA VAL A 117 13.02 26.07 -24.97
C VAL A 117 13.07 26.98 -26.18
N THR A 118 14.26 27.46 -26.52
CA THR A 118 14.48 28.30 -27.70
C THR A 118 14.53 27.46 -28.98
N GLY A 119 14.42 28.11 -30.15
CA GLY A 119 14.37 27.41 -31.45
C GLY A 119 15.62 26.57 -31.81
N ASP A 120 16.73 26.78 -31.10
CA ASP A 120 17.96 25.97 -31.19
C ASP A 120 17.92 24.71 -30.29
N GLY A 121 16.86 24.53 -29.50
CA GLY A 121 16.68 23.42 -28.56
C GLY A 121 17.32 23.64 -27.19
N SER A 122 17.90 24.80 -26.92
CA SER A 122 18.41 25.13 -25.59
C SER A 122 17.26 25.34 -24.60
N ALA A 123 17.34 24.69 -23.44
CA ALA A 123 16.35 24.82 -22.38
C ALA A 123 16.90 25.67 -21.22
N THR A 124 16.17 26.72 -20.86
CA THR A 124 16.45 27.57 -19.70
C THR A 124 15.47 27.25 -18.59
N ASP A 125 15.98 27.00 -17.38
CA ASP A 125 15.16 26.73 -16.20
C ASP A 125 14.56 28.04 -15.65
N LEU A 126 13.23 28.09 -15.59
CA LEU A 126 12.42 29.20 -15.08
C LEU A 126 11.58 28.78 -13.86
N THR A 127 11.89 27.64 -13.24
CA THR A 127 11.13 27.06 -12.12
C THR A 127 10.93 28.05 -10.96
N GLN A 128 11.89 28.97 -10.76
CA GLN A 128 11.81 30.04 -9.76
C GLN A 128 10.64 31.04 -9.97
N TRP A 129 10.01 31.05 -11.14
CA TRP A 129 8.88 31.96 -11.45
C TRP A 129 7.52 31.27 -11.36
N VAL A 130 7.50 29.96 -11.09
CA VAL A 130 6.28 29.18 -10.88
C VAL A 130 5.61 29.58 -9.57
N ARG A 131 4.30 29.80 -9.64
CA ARG A 131 3.43 30.07 -8.48
C ARG A 131 2.21 29.17 -8.56
N GLY A 132 2.27 28.01 -7.90
CA GLY A 132 1.21 27.00 -8.00
C GLY A 132 1.12 26.46 -9.42
N THR A 133 0.05 26.78 -10.13
CA THR A 133 -0.23 26.33 -11.50
C THR A 133 -0.14 27.44 -12.55
N GLU A 134 0.45 28.58 -12.18
CA GLU A 134 0.67 29.72 -13.07
C GLU A 134 2.13 30.19 -13.00
N ALA A 135 2.58 30.88 -14.05
CA ALA A 135 3.86 31.56 -14.07
C ALA A 135 3.79 32.86 -14.87
N PHE A 136 4.51 33.88 -14.40
CA PHE A 136 4.61 35.18 -15.05
C PHE A 136 6.05 35.43 -15.49
N VAL A 137 6.24 35.52 -16.80
CA VAL A 137 7.55 35.61 -17.45
C VAL A 137 7.65 36.98 -18.12
N PRO A 138 8.44 37.93 -17.58
CA PRO A 138 8.63 39.23 -18.21
C PRO A 138 9.53 39.13 -19.45
N GLN A 139 9.11 39.73 -20.55
CA GLN A 139 9.92 39.77 -21.79
C GLN A 139 11.24 40.53 -21.59
N ALA A 140 11.25 41.51 -20.67
CA ALA A 140 12.45 42.26 -20.29
C ALA A 140 13.57 41.39 -19.69
N ALA A 141 13.26 40.17 -19.23
CA ALA A 141 14.27 39.24 -18.76
C ALA A 141 15.04 38.55 -19.91
N GLY A 142 14.58 38.68 -21.16
CA GLY A 142 15.26 38.14 -22.34
C GLY A 142 15.28 36.62 -22.43
N VAL A 143 14.37 35.94 -21.70
CA VAL A 143 14.31 34.46 -21.63
C VAL A 143 13.38 33.83 -22.66
N PHE A 144 12.61 34.64 -23.39
CA PHE A 144 11.74 34.17 -24.47
C PHE A 144 11.60 35.19 -25.59
N ASP A 145 11.32 34.66 -26.77
CA ASP A 145 11.00 35.35 -28.02
C ASP A 145 9.83 34.63 -28.73
N ASP A 146 9.48 35.09 -29.94
CA ASP A 146 8.37 34.51 -30.71
C ASP A 146 8.61 33.04 -31.12
N ALA A 147 9.87 32.58 -31.11
CA ALA A 147 10.25 31.21 -31.44
C ALA A 147 10.38 30.30 -30.21
N THR A 148 10.14 30.83 -29.01
CA THR A 148 10.30 30.11 -27.75
C THR A 148 9.06 29.27 -27.43
N CYS A 149 9.29 28.06 -26.94
CA CYS A 149 8.25 27.19 -26.41
C CYS A 149 8.48 26.92 -24.93
N PHE A 150 7.43 27.04 -24.12
CA PHE A 150 7.48 26.71 -22.71
C PHE A 150 7.11 25.26 -22.50
N VAL A 151 7.80 24.60 -21.57
CA VAL A 151 7.50 23.25 -21.13
C VAL A 151 7.33 23.26 -19.62
N VAL A 152 6.19 22.77 -19.16
CA VAL A 152 5.93 22.55 -17.73
C VAL A 152 5.86 21.06 -17.48
N ARG A 153 6.53 20.60 -16.42
CA ARG A 153 6.52 19.20 -15.98
C ARG A 153 6.61 19.12 -14.45
N PRO A 154 6.30 17.96 -13.83
CA PRO A 154 6.51 17.79 -12.40
C PRO A 154 7.97 17.99 -11.98
N ALA A 155 8.22 18.64 -10.84
CA ALA A 155 9.59 19.03 -10.43
C ALA A 155 10.52 17.84 -10.12
N HIS A 156 9.97 16.65 -9.86
CA HIS A 156 10.75 15.44 -9.64
C HIS A 156 11.29 14.83 -10.94
N GLU A 157 10.84 15.27 -12.11
CA GLU A 157 11.32 14.81 -13.41
C GLU A 157 12.70 15.39 -13.72
N GLN A 158 13.72 14.52 -13.74
CA GLN A 158 15.13 14.88 -13.95
C GLN A 158 15.63 14.64 -15.39
N GLY A 159 14.77 14.16 -16.28
CA GLY A 159 15.11 13.89 -17.68
C GLY A 159 15.45 15.15 -18.48
N ALA A 160 16.03 14.98 -19.67
CA ALA A 160 16.22 16.08 -20.61
C ALA A 160 14.85 16.66 -21.03
N VAL A 161 14.74 17.98 -21.08
CA VAL A 161 13.53 18.65 -21.58
C VAL A 161 13.44 18.41 -23.09
N SER A 162 12.27 18.02 -23.57
CA SER A 162 12.02 17.76 -24.99
C SER A 162 10.67 18.35 -25.38
N LEU A 163 10.58 18.83 -26.61
CA LEU A 163 9.34 19.31 -27.24
C LEU A 163 8.67 18.23 -28.10
N GLN A 164 9.29 17.05 -28.23
CA GLN A 164 8.71 15.93 -28.98
C GLN A 164 7.49 15.39 -28.22
N ALA A 165 6.36 15.20 -28.90
CA ALA A 165 5.11 14.79 -28.28
C ALA A 165 5.22 13.45 -27.51
N SER A 166 6.02 12.49 -28.03
CA SER A 166 6.30 11.23 -27.35
C SER A 166 7.02 11.45 -26.01
N ASP A 167 8.00 12.34 -26.00
CA ASP A 167 8.85 12.60 -24.83
C ASP A 167 8.13 13.48 -23.81
N LEU A 168 7.30 14.42 -24.26
CA LEU A 168 6.43 15.24 -23.41
C LEU A 168 5.46 14.38 -22.60
N SER A 169 4.83 13.41 -23.26
CA SER A 169 3.94 12.46 -22.56
C SER A 169 4.71 11.62 -21.54
N GLY A 170 5.94 11.21 -21.86
CA GLY A 170 6.81 10.48 -20.94
C GLY A 170 7.30 11.33 -19.75
N GLN A 171 7.43 12.63 -19.95
CA GLN A 171 7.77 13.62 -18.91
C GLN A 171 6.54 14.12 -18.13
N ARG A 172 5.34 13.60 -18.43
CA ARG A 172 4.06 14.03 -17.84
C ARG A 172 3.86 15.55 -17.93
N GLY A 173 4.45 16.16 -18.95
CA GLY A 173 4.50 17.59 -19.15
C GLY A 173 3.60 18.05 -20.28
N ALA A 174 3.39 19.35 -20.33
CA ALA A 174 2.72 20.03 -21.44
C ALA A 174 3.62 21.13 -21.99
N SER A 175 3.46 21.43 -23.27
CA SER A 175 4.20 22.48 -23.97
C SER A 175 3.26 23.47 -24.65
N ALA A 176 3.63 24.73 -24.65
CA ALA A 176 2.95 25.78 -25.41
C ALA A 176 3.97 26.75 -26.00
N CYS A 177 3.82 27.07 -27.29
CA CYS A 177 4.73 27.97 -27.99
C CYS A 177 4.18 29.38 -28.05
N VAL A 178 5.07 30.38 -27.94
CA VAL A 178 4.70 31.80 -28.01
C VAL A 178 4.04 32.12 -29.36
N ALA A 179 4.51 31.51 -30.44
CA ALA A 179 3.91 31.64 -31.77
C ALA A 179 2.42 31.25 -31.83
N ASP A 180 1.97 30.31 -30.98
CA ASP A 180 0.58 29.83 -30.95
C ASP A 180 -0.32 30.69 -30.03
N ALA A 181 0.26 31.58 -29.23
CA ALA A 181 -0.47 32.43 -28.28
C ALA A 181 -1.32 33.53 -28.95
N GLY A 182 -1.00 33.87 -30.20
CA GLY A 182 -1.58 35.00 -30.94
C GLY A 182 -2.55 34.63 -32.06
N SER A 183 -2.90 33.35 -32.22
CA SER A 183 -3.81 32.85 -33.26
C SER A 183 -5.25 32.74 -32.81
#